data_AF-A0A933QMQ8-F1
#
_entry.id   AF-A0A933QMQ8-F1
#
_cell.length_a   1.000
_cell.length_b   1.000
_cell.length_c   1.000
_cell.angle_alpha   90.00
_cell.angle_beta   90.00
_cell.angle_gamma   90.00
#
_symmetry.space_group_name_H-M   'P 1'
#
loop_
_entity.id
_entity.type
_entity.pdbx_description
1 polymer ?
#
loop_
_entity_poly.entity_id
_entity_poly.type
_entity_poly.pdbx_seq_one_letter_code
_entity_poly.pdbx_strand_id
1 'polypeptide(L)'
;MFNRWIGLLALLLIASGCATATPTLIPTTTPTLAPTSIPATPTRYVVSTTETRRGVNLAIFTEQGATALTTSIGINANIRVAFRPYKRVEELRSDGSTNRYETGWTDHNITEMRYCVDVGQTCQLPNEWKPFANEIRSEVAVRWIGLKDYGVTTQFRTASGEIIPVGFNALDVGSAWMSITGVIDDKTPIASQPPAIQTIIAQARAAFPVSGKIQVGEQSTMGGKAGTALSIKVKFEATSPQADVIEMRIKQSPFGRCLTPEEMSDASWEKFVAEKTYTYTPPINWSTFKLHVQYRDAKGNLSPVYCGEVAVEGNP
;
A
#
# COMPACT_ATOMS: atom_id res chain seq x y z
N MET A 1 50.15 -14.83 16.13
CA MET A 1 50.74 -16.11 16.61
C MET A 1 49.62 -16.99 17.11
N PHE A 2 49.50 -18.21 16.57
CA PHE A 2 48.55 -19.29 16.95
C PHE A 2 47.04 -18.96 16.79
N ASN A 3 46.15 -19.81 16.27
CA ASN A 3 46.27 -21.23 15.95
C ASN A 3 45.24 -21.61 14.85
N ARG A 4 45.64 -22.55 14.00
CA ARG A 4 44.85 -23.17 12.92
C ARG A 4 43.82 -24.13 13.52
N TRP A 5 42.62 -24.21 12.95
CA TRP A 5 41.81 -25.44 12.97
C TRP A 5 41.21 -25.73 11.60
N ILE A 6 41.60 -26.90 11.13
CA ILE A 6 41.17 -27.62 9.92
C ILE A 6 40.01 -28.51 10.36
N GLY A 7 38.91 -28.54 9.60
CA GLY A 7 37.72 -29.32 9.94
C GLY A 7 37.03 -29.90 8.70
N LEU A 8 37.54 -31.06 8.29
CA LEU A 8 36.99 -32.15 7.46
C LEU A 8 35.89 -31.90 6.40
N LEU A 9 36.29 -32.24 5.17
CA LEU A 9 35.49 -32.80 4.08
C LEU A 9 34.64 -34.01 4.54
N ALA A 10 33.37 -34.05 4.11
CA ALA A 10 32.63 -35.28 3.88
C ALA A 10 32.09 -35.25 2.43
N LEU A 11 32.82 -35.91 1.54
CA LEU A 11 32.46 -36.13 0.14
C LEU A 11 31.60 -37.40 0.08
N LEU A 12 30.30 -37.28 -0.17
CA LEU A 12 29.43 -38.43 -0.40
C LEU A 12 29.42 -38.75 -1.91
N LEU A 13 30.20 -39.76 -2.30
CA LEU A 13 30.10 -40.41 -3.61
C LEU A 13 28.82 -41.27 -3.62
N ILE A 14 27.87 -40.92 -4.49
CA ILE A 14 26.78 -41.84 -4.86
C ILE A 14 27.20 -42.53 -6.15
N ALA A 15 27.44 -43.84 -6.01
CA ALA A 15 27.79 -44.73 -7.10
C ALA A 15 26.60 -44.95 -8.03
N SER A 16 26.94 -44.92 -9.31
CA SER A 16 26.13 -45.22 -10.50
C SER A 16 25.58 -46.64 -10.51
N GLY A 17 24.26 -46.77 -10.65
CA GLY A 17 23.59 -47.97 -11.16
C GLY A 17 23.12 -47.72 -12.59
N CYS A 18 23.98 -47.97 -13.58
CA CYS A 18 23.57 -48.00 -14.99
C CYS A 18 22.85 -49.32 -15.27
N ALA A 19 21.52 -49.31 -15.26
CA ALA A 19 20.73 -50.36 -15.91
C ALA A 19 20.69 -50.07 -17.41
N THR A 20 21.45 -50.83 -18.20
CA THR A 20 21.36 -50.84 -19.67
C THR A 20 20.06 -51.54 -20.07
N ALA A 21 18.99 -50.77 -20.21
CA ALA A 21 17.80 -51.22 -20.93
C ALA A 21 18.07 -51.11 -22.43
N THR A 22 18.12 -52.25 -23.12
CA THR A 22 18.20 -52.34 -24.58
C THR A 22 16.92 -51.72 -25.16
N PRO A 23 17.00 -50.64 -25.95
CA PRO A 23 15.81 -50.05 -26.55
C PRO A 23 15.33 -50.98 -27.68
N THR A 24 14.20 -51.64 -27.46
CA THR A 24 13.44 -52.26 -28.54
C THR A 24 12.97 -51.14 -29.47
N LEU A 25 13.58 -51.04 -30.65
CA LEU A 25 13.17 -50.13 -31.71
C LEU A 25 11.80 -50.56 -32.22
N ILE A 26 10.75 -50.02 -31.61
CA ILE A 26 9.41 -50.04 -32.19
C ILE A 26 9.45 -49.02 -33.35
N PRO A 27 9.11 -49.42 -34.59
CA PRO A 27 9.00 -48.48 -35.70
C PRO A 27 7.98 -47.40 -35.31
N THR A 28 8.49 -46.21 -35.02
CA THR A 28 7.68 -45.05 -34.72
C THR A 28 7.07 -44.61 -36.04
N THR A 29 5.84 -45.03 -36.31
CA THR A 29 5.02 -44.37 -37.33
C THR A 29 4.83 -42.95 -36.84
N THR A 30 5.66 -42.01 -37.28
CA THR A 30 5.48 -40.58 -37.01
C THR A 30 4.08 -40.22 -37.48
N PRO A 31 3.11 -39.98 -36.59
CA PRO A 31 1.82 -39.50 -37.04
C PRO A 31 2.09 -38.12 -37.62
N THR A 32 1.95 -37.99 -38.94
CA THR A 32 1.90 -36.70 -39.60
C THR A 32 0.72 -35.96 -38.95
N LEU A 33 1.03 -35.09 -37.98
CA LEU A 33 0.03 -34.25 -37.35
C LEU A 33 -0.64 -33.47 -38.47
N ALA A 34 -1.93 -33.76 -38.70
CA ALA A 34 -2.73 -32.94 -39.58
C ALA A 34 -2.58 -31.48 -39.12
N PRO A 35 -2.35 -30.53 -40.03
CA PRO A 35 -2.18 -29.13 -39.67
C PRO A 35 -3.39 -28.70 -38.84
N THR A 36 -3.16 -28.50 -37.53
CA THR A 36 -4.20 -27.99 -36.64
C THR A 36 -4.54 -26.61 -37.16
N SER A 37 -5.68 -26.48 -37.84
CA SER A 37 -6.19 -25.18 -38.25
C SER A 37 -6.41 -24.37 -36.99
N ILE A 38 -5.52 -23.40 -36.73
CA ILE A 38 -5.71 -22.45 -35.63
C ILE A 38 -7.05 -21.78 -35.92
N PRO A 39 -8.07 -21.95 -35.05
CA PRO A 39 -9.33 -21.27 -35.25
C PRO A 39 -9.03 -19.77 -35.35
N ALA A 40 -9.47 -19.13 -36.44
CA ALA A 40 -9.29 -17.70 -36.59
C ALA A 40 -9.83 -17.04 -35.32
N THR A 41 -8.97 -16.35 -34.58
CA THR A 41 -9.41 -15.60 -33.39
C THR A 41 -10.45 -14.60 -33.88
N PRO A 42 -11.71 -14.67 -33.42
CA PRO A 42 -12.75 -13.79 -33.93
C PRO A 42 -12.31 -12.35 -33.72
N THR A 43 -12.18 -11.60 -34.81
CA THR A 43 -11.79 -10.19 -34.76
C THR A 43 -12.93 -9.42 -34.10
N ARG A 44 -12.75 -9.03 -32.84
CA ARG A 44 -13.69 -8.16 -32.14
C ARG A 44 -13.41 -6.72 -32.55
N TYR A 45 -14.44 -6.03 -33.03
CA TYR A 45 -14.34 -4.61 -33.36
C TYR A 45 -15.31 -3.79 -32.51
N VAL A 46 -14.97 -2.52 -32.29
CA VAL A 46 -15.81 -1.56 -31.56
C VAL A 46 -16.94 -1.12 -32.49
N VAL A 47 -18.18 -1.29 -32.03
CA VAL A 47 -19.41 -0.90 -32.74
C VAL A 47 -19.78 0.54 -32.41
N SER A 48 -19.68 0.92 -31.14
CA SER A 48 -19.94 2.30 -30.70
C SER A 48 -19.09 2.65 -29.49
N THR A 49 -18.85 3.96 -29.34
CA THR A 49 -18.16 4.56 -28.20
C THR A 49 -19.05 5.64 -27.63
N THR A 50 -19.49 5.48 -26.40
CA THR A 50 -20.39 6.42 -25.72
C THR A 50 -19.69 7.01 -24.51
N GLU A 51 -19.69 8.34 -24.41
CA GLU A 51 -19.30 9.02 -23.19
C GLU A 51 -20.47 8.94 -22.20
N THR A 52 -20.23 8.29 -21.05
CA THR A 52 -21.29 8.05 -20.07
C THR A 52 -21.26 9.03 -18.92
N ARG A 53 -20.08 9.60 -18.62
CA ARG A 53 -19.89 10.41 -17.42
C ARG A 53 -18.64 11.27 -17.47
N ARG A 54 -18.70 12.43 -16.79
CA ARG A 54 -17.58 13.31 -16.47
C ARG A 54 -17.42 13.43 -14.96
N GLY A 55 -16.21 13.70 -14.51
CA GLY A 55 -15.95 13.94 -13.10
C GLY A 55 -14.51 14.34 -12.81
N VAL A 56 -14.18 14.43 -11.52
CA VAL A 56 -12.83 14.67 -11.04
C VAL A 56 -12.39 13.54 -10.11
N ASN A 57 -11.25 12.93 -10.42
CA ASN A 57 -10.58 11.99 -9.53
C ASN A 57 -9.65 12.74 -8.58
N LEU A 58 -9.59 12.30 -7.33
CA LEU A 58 -8.71 12.83 -6.31
C LEU A 58 -7.57 11.85 -6.05
N ALA A 59 -6.36 12.38 -5.94
CA ALA A 59 -5.22 11.63 -5.44
C ALA A 59 -4.46 12.48 -4.42
N ILE A 60 -4.13 11.88 -3.28
CA ILE A 60 -3.29 12.50 -2.25
C ILE A 60 -1.98 11.74 -2.21
N PHE A 61 -0.88 12.48 -2.23
CA PHE A 61 0.45 11.89 -2.12
C PHE A 61 1.45 12.89 -1.52
N THR A 62 2.57 12.38 -1.02
CA THR A 62 3.71 13.22 -0.63
C THR A 62 4.39 13.82 -1.86
N GLU A 63 5.33 14.75 -1.68
CA GLU A 63 6.16 15.26 -2.79
C GLU A 63 6.84 14.14 -3.61
N GLN A 64 7.19 13.03 -2.95
CA GLN A 64 7.81 11.85 -3.55
C GLN A 64 6.80 10.86 -4.16
N GLY A 65 5.50 11.16 -4.13
CA GLY A 65 4.46 10.30 -4.70
C GLY A 65 3.96 9.19 -3.77
N ALA A 66 4.34 9.18 -2.49
CA ALA A 66 3.88 8.17 -1.54
C ALA A 66 2.44 8.44 -1.08
N THR A 67 1.61 7.41 -0.97
CA THR A 67 0.20 7.49 -0.52
C THR A 67 0.03 7.29 0.99
N ALA A 68 1.15 7.20 1.71
CA ALA A 68 1.25 7.21 3.16
C ALA A 68 2.60 7.83 3.54
N LEU A 69 2.67 8.46 4.71
CA LEU A 69 3.89 9.11 5.18
C LEU A 69 4.21 8.69 6.61
N THR A 70 5.45 8.27 6.86
CA THR A 70 6.00 8.18 8.21
C THR A 70 7.07 9.26 8.34
N THR A 71 6.92 10.15 9.32
CA THR A 71 7.86 11.27 9.52
C THR A 71 8.06 11.57 11.00
N SER A 72 9.19 12.17 11.32
CA SER A 72 9.53 12.57 12.69
C SER A 72 8.60 13.69 13.16
N ILE A 73 8.23 13.65 14.44
CA ILE A 73 7.47 14.75 15.08
C ILE A 73 8.26 16.05 14.98
N GLY A 74 7.57 17.16 14.77
CA GLY A 74 8.16 18.49 14.62
C GLY A 74 8.61 18.79 13.20
N ILE A 75 8.57 17.82 12.28
CA ILE A 75 8.79 18.02 10.86
C ILE A 75 7.46 18.36 10.17
N ASN A 76 7.54 19.29 9.22
CA ASN A 76 6.42 19.62 8.36
C ASN A 76 6.36 18.64 7.19
N ALA A 77 5.21 17.98 7.03
CA ALA A 77 4.92 17.11 5.91
C ALA A 77 4.38 17.94 4.73
N ASN A 78 5.03 17.81 3.56
CA ASN A 78 4.56 18.44 2.33
C ASN A 78 3.65 17.48 1.57
N ILE A 79 2.37 17.84 1.49
CA ILE A 79 1.33 17.02 0.89
C ILE A 79 0.83 17.68 -0.40
N ARG A 80 0.72 16.87 -1.45
CA ARG A 80 0.13 17.24 -2.74
C ARG A 80 -1.23 16.58 -2.87
N VAL A 81 -2.22 17.37 -3.27
CA VAL A 81 -3.54 16.86 -3.65
C VAL A 81 -3.75 17.19 -5.11
N ALA A 82 -3.83 16.14 -5.93
CA ALA A 82 -4.05 16.23 -7.36
C ALA A 82 -5.54 16.03 -7.69
N PHE A 83 -6.02 16.90 -8.56
CA PHE A 83 -7.35 16.83 -9.15
C PHE A 83 -7.19 16.46 -10.62
N ARG A 84 -7.84 15.37 -11.03
CA ARG A 84 -7.69 14.80 -12.38
C ARG A 84 -9.06 14.71 -13.04
N PRO A 85 -9.45 15.70 -13.86
CA PRO A 85 -10.66 15.62 -14.68
C PRO A 85 -10.62 14.38 -15.57
N TYR A 86 -11.70 13.61 -15.55
CA TYR A 86 -11.83 12.40 -16.34
C TYR A 86 -13.18 12.34 -17.03
N LYS A 87 -13.23 11.54 -18.10
CA LYS A 87 -14.47 11.08 -18.72
C LYS A 87 -14.47 9.56 -18.79
N ARG A 88 -15.63 8.97 -18.52
CA ARG A 88 -15.86 7.53 -18.62
C ARG A 88 -16.42 7.19 -19.98
N VAL A 89 -15.73 6.29 -20.66
CA VAL A 89 -16.07 5.83 -21.99
C VAL A 89 -16.53 4.38 -21.91
N GLU A 90 -17.66 4.09 -22.54
CA GLU A 90 -18.18 2.73 -22.72
C GLU A 90 -18.12 2.38 -24.22
N GLU A 91 -17.40 1.32 -24.54
CA GLU A 91 -17.33 0.75 -25.88
C GLU A 91 -18.22 -0.48 -25.97
N LEU A 92 -19.19 -0.48 -26.89
CA LEU A 92 -19.93 -1.67 -27.27
C LEU A 92 -19.17 -2.39 -28.38
N ARG A 93 -18.93 -3.68 -28.22
CA ARG A 93 -18.26 -4.51 -29.24
C ARG A 93 -19.26 -5.31 -30.06
N SER A 94 -18.78 -5.83 -31.20
CA SER A 94 -19.57 -6.60 -32.16
C SER A 94 -20.16 -7.90 -31.59
N ASP A 95 -19.59 -8.42 -30.50
CA ASP A 95 -20.07 -9.59 -29.77
C ASP A 95 -21.08 -9.24 -28.65
N GLY A 96 -21.47 -7.96 -28.54
CA GLY A 96 -22.36 -7.46 -27.49
C GLY A 96 -21.66 -7.21 -26.14
N SER A 97 -20.36 -7.50 -26.01
CA SER A 97 -19.62 -7.16 -24.80
C SER A 97 -19.39 -5.66 -24.69
N THR A 98 -19.37 -5.15 -23.46
CA THR A 98 -19.01 -3.76 -23.19
C THR A 98 -17.65 -3.67 -22.52
N ASN A 99 -16.88 -2.65 -22.89
CA ASN A 99 -15.62 -2.29 -22.23
C ASN A 99 -15.79 -0.90 -21.63
N ARG A 100 -15.40 -0.73 -20.37
CA ARG A 100 -15.49 0.56 -19.67
C ARG A 100 -14.11 0.98 -19.22
N TYR A 101 -13.73 2.20 -19.55
CA TYR A 101 -12.46 2.78 -19.12
C TYR A 101 -12.60 4.28 -18.89
N GLU A 102 -11.64 4.84 -18.16
CA GLU A 102 -11.54 6.27 -17.91
C GLU A 102 -10.40 6.84 -18.75
N THR A 103 -10.64 8.01 -19.32
CA THR A 103 -9.63 8.79 -20.04
C THR A 103 -9.63 10.23 -19.53
N GLY A 104 -8.55 10.96 -19.79
CA GLY A 104 -8.45 12.36 -19.40
C GLY A 104 -9.53 13.22 -20.08
N TRP A 105 -10.11 14.15 -19.32
CA TRP A 105 -11.01 15.18 -19.86
C TRP A 105 -10.25 16.49 -19.98
N THR A 106 -9.54 16.68 -21.10
CA THR A 106 -8.62 17.81 -21.32
C THR A 106 -9.34 19.12 -21.67
N ASP A 107 -10.49 19.02 -22.32
CA ASP A 107 -11.39 20.12 -22.69
C ASP A 107 -12.46 20.37 -21.61
N HIS A 108 -12.05 20.30 -20.34
CA HIS A 108 -13.00 20.44 -19.25
C HIS A 108 -13.51 21.87 -19.07
N ASN A 109 -14.79 21.99 -18.71
CA ASN A 109 -15.44 23.27 -18.39
C ASN A 109 -15.51 23.53 -16.87
N ILE A 110 -14.72 22.79 -16.06
CA ILE A 110 -14.57 23.05 -14.63
C ILE A 110 -13.85 24.40 -14.47
N THR A 111 -14.49 25.34 -13.79
CA THR A 111 -13.94 26.69 -13.58
C THR A 111 -13.62 26.99 -12.14
N GLU A 112 -14.34 26.37 -11.21
CA GLU A 112 -14.22 26.66 -9.79
C GLU A 112 -14.15 25.39 -8.95
N MET A 113 -13.47 25.50 -7.82
CA MET A 113 -13.39 24.47 -6.79
C MET A 113 -13.47 25.10 -5.41
N ARG A 114 -13.96 24.32 -4.45
CA ARG A 114 -13.77 24.59 -3.03
C ARG A 114 -13.24 23.34 -2.36
N TYR A 115 -12.37 23.54 -1.38
CA TYR A 115 -11.74 22.46 -0.68
C TYR A 115 -11.48 22.84 0.76
N CYS A 116 -11.36 21.82 1.60
CA CYS A 116 -10.82 21.93 2.94
C CYS A 116 -9.90 20.74 3.19
N VAL A 117 -8.92 20.93 4.08
CA VAL A 117 -7.97 19.90 4.50
C VAL A 117 -7.92 19.86 6.02
N ASP A 118 -7.82 18.66 6.60
CA ASP A 118 -7.72 18.49 8.05
C ASP A 118 -7.01 17.18 8.41
N VAL A 119 -6.60 17.04 9.67
CA VAL A 119 -5.93 15.85 10.22
C VAL A 119 -6.83 15.19 11.25
N GLY A 120 -7.19 13.94 10.98
CA GLY A 120 -7.94 13.05 11.87
C GLY A 120 -9.46 13.18 11.76
N GLN A 121 -9.98 14.04 10.88
CA GLN A 121 -11.42 14.24 10.68
C GLN A 121 -11.75 14.80 9.31
N THR A 122 -13.03 14.72 8.92
CA THR A 122 -13.54 15.45 7.76
C THR A 122 -13.73 16.91 8.14
N CYS A 123 -13.35 17.80 7.24
CA CYS A 123 -13.64 19.22 7.38
C CYS A 123 -14.89 19.60 6.57
N GLN A 124 -15.52 20.69 7.00
CA GLN A 124 -16.63 21.31 6.26
C GLN A 124 -16.07 22.18 5.13
N LEU A 125 -16.68 22.08 3.95
CA LEU A 125 -16.31 22.90 2.81
C LEU A 125 -16.60 24.38 3.11
N PRO A 126 -15.69 25.30 2.80
CA PRO A 126 -15.98 26.73 2.92
C PRO A 126 -17.09 27.14 1.93
N ASN A 127 -17.73 28.27 2.20
CA ASN A 127 -18.71 28.86 1.26
C ASN A 127 -18.03 29.52 0.05
N GLU A 128 -16.75 29.88 0.19
CA GLU A 128 -15.95 30.52 -0.86
C GLU A 128 -15.54 29.52 -1.94
N TRP A 129 -15.79 29.89 -3.19
CA TRP A 129 -15.30 29.19 -4.37
C TRP A 129 -14.03 29.87 -4.87
N LYS A 130 -13.05 29.05 -5.29
CA LYS A 130 -11.78 29.49 -5.85
C LYS A 130 -11.65 29.03 -7.29
N PRO A 131 -10.82 29.67 -8.13
CA PRO A 131 -10.51 29.15 -9.45
C PRO A 131 -10.01 27.70 -9.38
N PHE A 132 -10.45 26.87 -10.32
CA PHE A 132 -10.00 25.49 -10.42
C PHE A 132 -8.48 25.43 -10.62
N ALA A 133 -7.83 24.57 -9.84
CA ALA A 133 -6.43 24.21 -9.99
C ALA A 133 -6.33 22.69 -10.11
N ASN A 134 -5.39 22.19 -10.92
CA ASN A 134 -5.14 20.74 -11.05
C ASN A 134 -4.43 20.14 -9.83
N GLU A 135 -3.90 20.99 -8.95
CA GLU A 135 -3.18 20.57 -7.76
C GLU A 135 -3.23 21.68 -6.70
N ILE A 136 -3.28 21.27 -5.43
CA ILE A 136 -2.94 22.12 -4.28
C ILE A 136 -1.81 21.48 -3.48
N ARG A 137 -1.10 22.32 -2.73
CA ARG A 137 -0.06 21.90 -1.79
C ARG A 137 -0.43 22.34 -0.39
N SER A 138 -0.21 21.47 0.57
CA SER A 138 -0.49 21.70 1.98
C SER A 138 0.72 21.30 2.79
N GLU A 139 1.12 22.17 3.71
CA GLU A 139 2.14 21.88 4.70
C GLU A 139 1.46 21.48 6.01
N VAL A 140 1.79 20.31 6.54
CA VAL A 140 1.16 19.76 7.75
C VAL A 140 2.22 19.61 8.83
N ALA A 141 2.11 20.39 9.90
CA ALA A 141 2.99 20.24 11.05
C ALA A 141 2.66 18.96 11.81
N VAL A 142 3.54 17.95 11.76
CA VAL A 142 3.30 16.67 12.44
C VAL A 142 3.62 16.84 13.92
N ARG A 143 2.55 17.00 14.71
CA ARG A 143 2.60 17.31 16.15
C ARG A 143 1.98 16.22 17.01
N TRP A 144 1.92 15.00 16.51
CA TRP A 144 1.32 13.84 17.17
C TRP A 144 2.21 12.60 17.02
N ILE A 145 1.99 11.62 17.88
CA ILE A 145 2.60 10.29 17.79
C ILE A 145 1.58 9.31 17.25
N GLY A 146 2.04 8.40 16.40
CA GLY A 146 1.21 7.38 15.77
C GLY A 146 0.47 7.90 14.55
N LEU A 147 -0.52 7.12 14.13
CA LEU A 147 -1.27 7.33 12.89
C LEU A 147 -2.32 8.43 13.05
N LYS A 148 -2.37 9.35 12.08
CA LYS A 148 -3.53 10.21 11.82
C LYS A 148 -3.81 10.24 10.33
N ASP A 149 -5.07 10.34 9.95
CA ASP A 149 -5.44 10.47 8.54
C ASP A 149 -5.50 11.94 8.15
N TYR A 150 -4.72 12.32 7.14
CA TYR A 150 -4.86 13.58 6.44
C TYR A 150 -6.01 13.45 5.44
N GLY A 151 -7.07 14.23 5.64
CA GLY A 151 -8.25 14.26 4.80
C GLY A 151 -8.28 15.51 3.93
N VAL A 152 -8.77 15.34 2.71
CA VAL A 152 -9.22 16.46 1.87
C VAL A 152 -10.68 16.21 1.51
N THR A 153 -11.49 17.26 1.58
CA THR A 153 -12.87 17.27 1.06
C THR A 153 -12.95 18.33 -0.02
N THR A 154 -13.56 18.00 -1.15
CA THR A 154 -13.63 18.90 -2.32
C THR A 154 -14.99 18.87 -2.99
N GLN A 155 -15.28 19.97 -3.69
CA GLN A 155 -16.37 20.07 -4.65
C GLN A 155 -15.94 20.97 -5.82
N PHE A 156 -16.44 20.64 -7.01
CA PHE A 156 -16.11 21.32 -8.26
C PHE A 156 -17.38 21.79 -8.96
N ARG A 157 -17.28 22.88 -9.70
CA ARG A 157 -18.39 23.35 -10.55
C ARG A 157 -17.93 24.02 -11.83
N THR A 158 -18.84 24.11 -12.78
CA THR A 158 -18.67 24.88 -14.02
C THR A 158 -19.01 26.36 -13.82
N ALA A 159 -18.81 27.19 -14.85
CA ALA A 159 -19.16 28.61 -14.82
C ALA A 159 -20.67 28.87 -14.64
N SER A 160 -21.53 27.93 -15.04
CA SER A 160 -22.98 28.03 -14.84
C SER A 160 -23.42 27.62 -13.42
N GLY A 161 -22.50 27.12 -12.59
CA GLY A 161 -22.78 26.61 -11.26
C GLY A 161 -23.14 25.13 -11.20
N GLU A 162 -23.11 24.41 -12.33
CA GLU A 162 -23.34 22.97 -12.36
C GLU A 162 -22.24 22.22 -11.59
N ILE A 163 -22.65 21.37 -10.65
CA ILE A 163 -21.72 20.57 -9.83
C ILE A 163 -21.14 19.42 -10.67
N ILE A 164 -19.82 19.28 -10.63
CA ILE A 164 -19.10 18.21 -11.31
C ILE A 164 -18.86 17.06 -10.33
N PRO A 165 -19.32 15.83 -10.63
CA PRO A 165 -19.20 14.70 -9.72
C PRO A 165 -17.74 14.32 -9.40
N VAL A 166 -17.55 13.79 -8.20
CA VAL A 166 -16.24 13.47 -7.65
C VAL A 166 -16.07 11.97 -7.42
N GLY A 167 -14.91 11.45 -7.82
CA GLY A 167 -14.51 10.06 -7.62
C GLY A 167 -15.38 9.05 -8.37
N PHE A 168 -15.17 7.76 -8.07
CA PHE A 168 -15.86 6.66 -8.75
C PHE A 168 -17.38 6.66 -8.51
N ASN A 169 -17.82 7.09 -7.33
CA ASN A 169 -19.23 7.01 -6.89
C ASN A 169 -20.11 8.20 -7.31
N ALA A 170 -19.59 9.17 -8.06
CA ALA A 170 -20.37 10.32 -8.56
C ALA A 170 -20.91 11.25 -7.49
N LEU A 171 -20.14 11.48 -6.44
CA LEU A 171 -20.61 12.30 -5.34
C LEU A 171 -20.47 13.78 -5.69
N ASP A 172 -21.43 14.60 -5.30
CA ASP A 172 -21.32 16.07 -5.39
C ASP A 172 -20.16 16.60 -4.54
N VAL A 173 -19.80 15.88 -3.47
CA VAL A 173 -18.68 16.17 -2.59
C VAL A 173 -17.85 14.91 -2.45
N GLY A 174 -16.57 14.99 -2.79
CA GLY A 174 -15.66 13.87 -2.62
C GLY A 174 -14.62 14.12 -1.54
N SER A 175 -14.28 13.05 -0.83
CA SER A 175 -13.19 13.05 0.13
C SER A 175 -12.17 11.98 -0.21
N ALA A 176 -10.90 12.29 0.05
CA ALA A 176 -9.80 11.35 -0.03
C ALA A 176 -8.96 11.44 1.24
N TRP A 177 -8.23 10.36 1.54
CA TRP A 177 -7.46 10.22 2.77
C TRP A 177 -6.08 9.67 2.49
N MET A 178 -5.12 10.12 3.28
CA MET A 178 -3.78 9.57 3.34
C MET A 178 -3.35 9.48 4.81
N SER A 179 -2.76 8.36 5.20
CA SER A 179 -2.27 8.23 6.57
C SER A 179 -0.89 8.87 6.76
N ILE A 180 -0.74 9.63 7.84
CA ILE A 180 0.50 10.22 8.30
C ILE A 180 0.81 9.67 9.71
N THR A 181 1.90 8.91 9.82
CA THR A 181 2.41 8.37 11.07
C THR A 181 3.51 9.28 11.62
N GLY A 182 3.25 9.95 12.73
CA GLY A 182 4.27 10.67 13.48
C GLY A 182 5.09 9.70 14.33
N VAL A 183 6.41 9.71 14.16
CA VAL A 183 7.34 8.88 14.95
C VAL A 183 8.30 9.74 15.76
N ILE A 184 8.71 9.24 16.91
CA ILE A 184 9.86 9.81 17.62
C ILE A 184 11.10 9.29 16.90
N ASP A 185 11.86 10.19 16.30
CA ASP A 185 13.19 9.88 15.77
C ASP A 185 14.22 10.13 16.87
N ASP A 186 15.10 9.14 17.10
CA ASP A 186 16.20 9.25 18.06
C ASP A 186 17.13 10.42 17.73
N LYS A 187 17.13 10.88 16.48
CA LYS A 187 17.89 12.04 16.01
C LYS A 187 17.24 13.38 16.32
N THR A 188 15.95 13.42 16.67
CA THR A 188 15.25 14.67 16.99
C THR A 188 15.34 14.91 18.51
N PRO A 189 16.19 15.83 18.98
CA PRO A 189 16.38 16.01 20.42
C PRO A 189 15.08 16.50 21.05
N ILE A 190 14.52 15.74 22.00
CA ILE A 190 13.25 16.10 22.66
C ILE A 190 13.33 17.50 23.27
N ALA A 191 14.47 17.84 23.87
CA ALA A 191 14.71 19.15 24.47
C ALA A 191 14.60 20.31 23.47
N SER A 192 14.79 20.06 22.16
CA SER A 192 14.66 21.08 21.11
C SER A 192 13.22 21.27 20.61
N GLN A 193 12.30 20.38 21.00
CA GLN A 193 10.92 20.44 20.54
C GLN A 193 10.11 21.47 21.35
N PRO A 194 9.04 22.07 20.77
CA PRO A 194 8.15 22.96 21.52
C PRO A 194 7.59 22.28 22.79
N PRO A 195 7.29 23.01 23.88
CA PRO A 195 6.83 22.41 25.14
C PRO A 195 5.63 21.47 24.99
N ALA A 196 4.66 21.82 24.13
CA ALA A 196 3.51 20.96 23.84
C ALA A 196 3.93 19.59 23.26
N ILE A 197 4.94 19.57 22.40
CA ILE A 197 5.48 18.34 21.81
C ILE A 197 6.25 17.54 22.84
N GLN A 198 7.04 18.19 23.70
CA GLN A 198 7.74 17.50 24.78
C GLN A 198 6.76 16.78 25.72
N THR A 199 5.65 17.44 26.07
CA THR A 199 4.58 16.84 26.88
C THR A 199 3.95 15.63 26.17
N ILE A 200 3.65 15.74 24.88
CA ILE A 200 3.10 14.62 24.09
C ILE A 200 4.09 13.45 24.03
N ILE A 201 5.38 13.72 23.81
CA ILE A 201 6.42 12.69 23.79
C ILE A 201 6.58 12.02 25.15
N ALA A 202 6.59 12.80 26.23
CA ALA A 202 6.69 12.28 27.59
C ALA A 202 5.48 11.40 27.94
N GLN A 203 4.27 11.85 27.62
CA GLN A 203 3.03 11.09 27.79
C GLN A 203 3.04 9.81 26.97
N ALA A 204 3.45 9.88 25.70
CA ALA A 204 3.52 8.71 24.84
C ALA A 204 4.59 7.71 25.28
N ARG A 205 5.77 8.16 25.73
CA ARG A 205 6.79 7.28 26.31
C ARG A 205 6.36 6.67 27.63
N ALA A 206 5.57 7.39 28.42
CA ALA A 206 4.98 6.87 29.64
C ALA A 206 3.89 5.82 29.33
N ALA A 207 3.08 6.04 28.29
CA ALA A 207 2.03 5.11 27.87
C ALA A 207 2.57 3.88 27.12
N PHE A 208 3.60 4.08 26.29
CA PHE A 208 4.22 3.07 25.44
C PHE A 208 5.75 3.21 25.49
N PRO A 209 6.41 2.63 26.51
CA PRO A 209 7.87 2.67 26.59
C PRO A 209 8.54 1.78 25.54
N VAL A 210 7.80 0.84 24.93
CA VAL A 210 8.31 0.02 23.83
C VAL A 210 8.14 0.76 22.49
N SER A 211 9.19 0.81 21.68
CA SER A 211 9.17 1.37 20.34
C SER A 211 9.61 0.34 19.31
N GLY A 212 9.17 0.45 18.07
CA GLY A 212 9.57 -0.48 17.02
C GLY A 212 9.23 -0.03 15.60
N LYS A 213 9.49 -0.90 14.64
CA LYS A 213 9.28 -0.72 13.19
C LYS A 213 8.92 -2.05 12.55
N ILE A 214 8.21 -2.00 11.43
CA ILE A 214 7.93 -3.14 10.56
C ILE A 214 8.27 -2.75 9.12
N GLN A 215 8.97 -3.62 8.42
CA GLN A 215 9.23 -3.49 7.00
C GLN A 215 8.64 -4.72 6.28
N VAL A 216 7.65 -4.50 5.42
CA VAL A 216 6.98 -5.55 4.66
C VAL A 216 7.53 -5.53 3.23
N GLY A 217 8.17 -6.63 2.83
CA GLY A 217 8.90 -6.68 1.55
C GLY A 217 10.25 -5.96 1.61
N GLU A 218 11.14 -6.33 0.68
CA GLU A 218 12.43 -5.66 0.52
C GLU A 218 12.31 -4.37 -0.31
N GLN A 219 11.21 -4.21 -1.04
CA GLN A 219 10.88 -3.08 -1.92
C GLN A 219 9.41 -2.64 -1.70
N SER A 220 9.04 -1.48 -2.25
CA SER A 220 7.65 -0.97 -2.20
C SER A 220 6.68 -1.75 -3.09
N THR A 221 7.19 -2.47 -4.09
CA THR A 221 6.41 -3.28 -5.04
C THR A 221 7.02 -4.66 -5.19
N MET A 222 6.17 -5.68 -5.38
CA MET A 222 6.56 -7.04 -5.70
C MET A 222 5.67 -7.58 -6.82
N GLY A 223 6.22 -8.29 -7.79
CA GLY A 223 5.47 -8.90 -8.89
C GLY A 223 5.50 -10.43 -8.83
N GLY A 224 4.46 -11.07 -9.33
CA GLY A 224 4.38 -12.53 -9.43
C GLY A 224 3.32 -12.98 -10.41
N LYS A 225 3.18 -14.30 -10.58
CA LYS A 225 2.08 -14.88 -11.34
C LYS A 225 0.81 -14.90 -10.49
N ALA A 226 -0.29 -14.37 -11.00
CA ALA A 226 -1.59 -14.40 -10.36
C ALA A 226 -1.99 -15.84 -10.01
N GLY A 227 -2.55 -16.04 -8.80
CA GLY A 227 -2.90 -17.36 -8.30
C GLY A 227 -1.72 -18.22 -7.82
N THR A 228 -0.48 -17.74 -7.94
CA THR A 228 0.72 -18.44 -7.42
C THR A 228 1.19 -17.80 -6.11
N ALA A 229 1.45 -18.63 -5.10
CA ALA A 229 1.97 -18.19 -3.82
C ALA A 229 3.32 -17.46 -3.96
N LEU A 230 3.42 -16.26 -3.37
CA LEU A 230 4.64 -15.47 -3.22
C LEU A 230 5.13 -15.50 -1.78
N SER A 231 6.45 -15.51 -1.59
CA SER A 231 7.09 -15.40 -0.28
C SER A 231 7.46 -13.95 0.00
N ILE A 232 6.79 -13.35 0.97
CA ILE A 232 7.02 -11.97 1.42
C ILE A 232 7.81 -12.01 2.72
N LYS A 233 9.06 -11.55 2.67
CA LYS A 233 9.90 -11.36 3.86
C LYS A 233 9.49 -10.09 4.59
N VAL A 234 9.40 -10.19 5.91
CA VAL A 234 9.00 -9.09 6.79
C VAL A 234 10.01 -8.98 7.91
N LYS A 235 10.54 -7.78 8.11
CA LYS A 235 11.52 -7.47 9.16
C LYS A 235 10.87 -6.68 10.28
N PHE A 236 11.24 -7.03 11.50
CA PHE A 236 10.75 -6.44 12.73
C PHE A 236 11.92 -5.91 13.55
N GLU A 237 11.79 -4.69 14.03
CA GLU A 237 12.75 -4.09 14.96
C GLU A 237 11.97 -3.52 16.14
N ALA A 238 12.43 -3.77 17.36
CA ALA A 238 11.82 -3.22 18.55
C ALA A 238 12.85 -3.03 19.66
N THR A 239 12.64 -2.01 20.47
CA THR A 239 13.48 -1.69 21.63
C THR A 239 12.60 -1.18 22.77
N SER A 240 13.04 -1.39 24.01
CA SER A 240 12.44 -0.80 25.21
C SER A 240 13.54 -0.37 26.16
N PRO A 241 13.42 0.81 26.79
CA PRO A 241 14.39 1.27 27.79
C PRO A 241 14.23 0.54 29.13
N GLN A 242 13.14 -0.21 29.32
CA GLN A 242 12.80 -0.80 30.62
C GLN A 242 13.14 -2.28 30.73
N ALA A 243 13.12 -3.02 29.63
CA ALA A 243 13.39 -4.45 29.55
C ALA A 243 13.55 -4.89 28.09
N ASP A 244 14.02 -6.13 27.87
CA ASP A 244 14.08 -6.70 26.53
C ASP A 244 12.69 -6.89 25.93
N VAL A 245 12.57 -6.65 24.62
CA VAL A 245 11.35 -6.95 23.85
C VAL A 245 11.30 -8.44 23.56
N ILE A 246 10.37 -9.15 24.18
CA ILE A 246 10.33 -10.62 24.16
C ILE A 246 9.16 -11.17 23.35
N GLU A 247 8.13 -10.36 23.11
CA GLU A 247 6.90 -10.77 22.44
C GLU A 247 6.46 -9.77 21.37
N MET A 248 5.73 -10.29 20.39
CA MET A 248 5.01 -9.50 19.40
C MET A 248 3.68 -10.17 19.07
N ARG A 249 2.72 -9.40 18.56
CA ARG A 249 1.50 -9.93 17.95
C ARG A 249 1.30 -9.31 16.59
N ILE A 250 0.86 -10.11 15.63
CA ILE A 250 0.79 -9.72 14.22
C ILE A 250 -0.61 -10.02 13.66
N LYS A 251 -1.15 -9.09 12.85
CA LYS A 251 -2.44 -9.27 12.19
C LYS A 251 -2.43 -8.68 10.79
N GLN A 252 -2.97 -9.39 9.81
CA GLN A 252 -3.13 -8.88 8.45
C GLN A 252 -4.36 -7.95 8.37
N SER A 253 -4.26 -6.84 7.62
CA SER A 253 -5.39 -5.90 7.48
C SER A 253 -6.54 -6.50 6.66
N PRO A 254 -7.79 -6.46 7.13
CA PRO A 254 -8.95 -6.74 6.28
C PRO A 254 -9.35 -5.55 5.38
N PHE A 255 -9.00 -4.31 5.73
CA PHE A 255 -9.59 -3.10 5.11
C PHE A 255 -8.57 -2.09 4.57
N GLY A 256 -7.31 -2.49 4.39
CA GLY A 256 -6.29 -1.61 3.81
C GLY A 256 -5.90 -0.40 4.65
N ARG A 257 -6.44 -0.24 5.88
CA ARG A 257 -5.97 0.76 6.87
C ARG A 257 -5.12 0.11 7.95
N CYS A 258 -4.43 0.95 8.72
CA CYS A 258 -3.70 0.51 9.91
C CYS A 258 -4.70 0.19 11.05
N LEU A 259 -4.49 -0.93 11.74
CA LEU A 259 -5.32 -1.36 12.87
C LEU A 259 -5.03 -0.55 14.14
N THR A 260 -6.06 -0.34 14.95
CA THR A 260 -5.92 0.27 16.29
C THR A 260 -5.47 -0.76 17.34
N PRO A 261 -5.01 -0.34 18.52
CA PRO A 261 -4.70 -1.25 19.63
C PRO A 261 -5.86 -2.18 20.02
N GLU A 262 -7.09 -1.66 19.97
CA GLU A 262 -8.32 -2.40 20.27
C GLU A 262 -8.58 -3.49 19.23
N GLU A 263 -8.33 -3.21 17.95
CA GLU A 263 -8.49 -4.18 16.86
C GLU A 263 -7.38 -5.24 16.82
N MET A 264 -6.24 -4.95 17.44
CA MET A 264 -5.15 -5.90 17.68
C MET A 264 -5.38 -6.71 18.96
N SER A 265 -6.36 -6.37 19.80
CA SER A 265 -6.53 -6.95 21.14
C SER A 265 -6.75 -8.47 21.14
N ASP A 266 -7.37 -9.00 20.08
CA ASP A 266 -7.66 -10.41 19.85
C ASP A 266 -6.50 -11.19 19.18
N ALA A 267 -5.48 -10.50 18.66
CA ALA A 267 -4.34 -11.15 18.04
C ALA A 267 -3.47 -11.84 19.12
N SER A 268 -3.17 -13.11 18.88
CA SER A 268 -2.33 -13.91 19.78
C SER A 268 -0.91 -13.37 19.85
N TRP A 269 -0.37 -13.34 21.05
CA TRP A 269 1.03 -13.02 21.29
C TRP A 269 1.91 -14.22 20.98
N GLU A 270 3.07 -13.93 20.41
CA GLU A 270 4.10 -14.88 20.06
C GLU A 270 5.49 -14.33 20.41
N LYS A 271 6.48 -15.21 20.49
CA LYS A 271 7.87 -14.80 20.76
C LYS A 271 8.34 -13.83 19.68
N PHE A 272 8.98 -12.74 20.11
CA PHE A 272 9.61 -11.79 19.21
C PHE A 272 10.66 -12.49 18.34
N VAL A 273 10.58 -12.25 17.03
CA VAL A 273 11.61 -12.63 16.06
C VAL A 273 11.85 -11.45 15.12
N ALA A 274 13.10 -11.24 14.73
CA ALA A 274 13.49 -10.11 13.89
C ALA A 274 13.03 -10.24 12.43
N GLU A 275 12.70 -11.45 11.98
CA GLU A 275 12.27 -11.71 10.60
C GLU A 275 11.24 -12.84 10.54
N LYS A 276 10.24 -12.69 9.66
CA LYS A 276 9.32 -13.77 9.27
C LYS A 276 9.06 -13.74 7.77
N THR A 277 8.71 -14.90 7.22
CA THR A 277 8.23 -15.02 5.84
C THR A 277 6.75 -15.35 5.84
N TYR A 278 5.99 -14.61 5.05
CA TYR A 278 4.55 -14.81 4.83
C TYR A 278 4.31 -15.29 3.41
N THR A 279 3.27 -16.10 3.23
CA THR A 279 2.81 -16.51 1.91
C THR A 279 1.62 -15.66 1.49
N TYR A 280 1.66 -15.12 0.28
CA TYR A 280 0.57 -14.33 -0.29
C TYR A 280 0.30 -14.74 -1.74
N THR A 281 -0.96 -15.00 -2.07
CA THR A 281 -1.37 -15.34 -3.44
C THR A 281 -2.02 -14.12 -4.08
N PRO A 282 -1.35 -13.41 -5.00
CA PRO A 282 -1.92 -12.22 -5.61
C PRO A 282 -3.06 -12.58 -6.56
N PRO A 283 -4.13 -11.78 -6.61
CA PRO A 283 -5.10 -11.83 -7.70
C PRO A 283 -4.46 -11.32 -9.01
N ILE A 284 -5.17 -11.43 -10.13
CA ILE A 284 -4.78 -10.71 -11.35
C ILE A 284 -4.87 -9.19 -11.07
N ASN A 285 -3.90 -8.43 -11.57
CA ASN A 285 -3.69 -6.99 -11.34
C ASN A 285 -3.02 -6.65 -10.00
N TRP A 286 -3.14 -5.39 -9.58
CA TRP A 286 -2.56 -4.86 -8.36
C TRP A 286 -3.41 -5.17 -7.12
N SER A 287 -2.73 -5.60 -6.07
CA SER A 287 -3.27 -5.73 -4.71
C SER A 287 -2.27 -5.19 -3.69
N THR A 288 -2.64 -5.20 -2.41
CA THR A 288 -1.77 -4.77 -1.32
C THR A 288 -1.70 -5.85 -0.26
N PHE A 289 -0.48 -6.24 0.12
CA PHE A 289 -0.24 -7.08 1.29
C PHE A 289 0.17 -6.20 2.47
N LYS A 290 -0.68 -6.16 3.52
CA LYS A 290 -0.52 -5.26 4.67
C LYS A 290 -0.52 -6.02 5.98
N LEU A 291 0.50 -5.77 6.81
CA LEU A 291 0.64 -6.35 8.15
C LEU A 291 0.70 -5.27 9.23
N HIS A 292 0.29 -5.67 10.43
CA HIS A 292 0.37 -4.87 11.64
C HIS A 292 1.13 -5.64 12.71
N VAL A 293 1.88 -4.93 13.53
CA VAL A 293 2.59 -5.51 14.65
C VAL A 293 2.46 -4.63 15.88
N GLN A 294 2.33 -5.27 17.04
CA GLN A 294 2.51 -4.63 18.33
C GLN A 294 3.52 -5.45 19.13
N TYR A 295 4.41 -4.76 19.82
CA TYR A 295 5.49 -5.36 20.59
C TYR A 295 5.18 -5.30 22.09
N ARG A 296 5.76 -6.23 22.84
CA ARG A 296 5.70 -6.25 24.30
C ARG A 296 7.04 -6.64 24.91
N ASP A 297 7.45 -5.87 25.92
CA ASP A 297 8.67 -6.14 26.68
C ASP A 297 8.44 -7.11 27.84
N ALA A 298 9.52 -7.56 28.47
CA ALA A 298 9.45 -8.53 29.57
C ALA A 298 8.77 -8.00 30.84
N LYS A 299 8.47 -6.69 30.92
CA LYS A 299 7.68 -6.09 31.99
C LYS A 299 6.20 -5.94 31.62
N GLY A 300 5.81 -6.40 30.44
CA GLY A 300 4.45 -6.32 29.94
C GLY A 300 4.10 -4.97 29.31
N ASN A 301 5.06 -4.04 29.16
CA ASN A 301 4.78 -2.78 28.51
C ASN A 301 4.55 -2.98 27.02
N LEU A 302 3.67 -2.18 26.43
CA LEU A 302 3.30 -2.30 25.02
C LEU A 302 3.93 -1.20 24.17
N SER A 303 4.06 -1.47 22.87
CA SER A 303 4.28 -0.43 21.87
C SER A 303 2.95 0.09 21.31
N PRO A 304 2.95 1.19 20.55
CA PRO A 304 1.87 1.45 19.60
C PRO A 304 1.76 0.33 18.56
N VAL A 305 0.67 0.31 17.80
CA VAL A 305 0.53 -0.58 16.64
C VAL A 305 1.26 0.05 15.46
N TYR A 306 2.20 -0.70 14.87
CA TYR A 306 2.89 -0.32 13.64
C TYR A 306 2.29 -1.08 12.46
N CYS A 307 2.31 -0.46 11.27
CA CYS A 307 1.85 -1.07 10.03
C CYS A 307 2.89 -0.94 8.93
N GLY A 308 2.93 -1.94 8.06
CA GLY A 308 3.74 -1.94 6.86
C GLY A 308 3.00 -2.63 5.72
N GLU A 309 3.32 -2.27 4.50
CA GLU A 309 2.68 -2.82 3.31
C GLU A 309 3.65 -2.96 2.13
N VAL A 310 3.29 -3.84 1.20
CA VAL A 310 3.92 -3.94 -0.11
C VAL A 310 2.81 -4.03 -1.16
N ALA A 311 2.95 -3.28 -2.25
CA ALA A 311 2.06 -3.41 -3.41
C ALA A 311 2.46 -4.66 -4.18
N VAL A 312 1.49 -5.50 -4.53
CA VAL A 312 1.73 -6.79 -5.19
C VAL A 312 1.02 -6.82 -6.53
N GLU A 313 1.75 -7.04 -7.61
CA GLU A 313 1.20 -7.21 -8.96
C GLU A 313 1.12 -8.69 -9.33
N GLY A 314 -0.08 -9.17 -9.66
CA GLY A 314 -0.30 -10.50 -10.23
C GLY A 314 -0.46 -10.44 -11.75
N ASN A 315 0.54 -10.96 -12.46
CA ASN A 315 0.54 -11.13 -13.90
C ASN A 315 -0.21 -12.41 -14.30
N PRO A 316 -1.00 -12.41 -15.38
CA PRO A 316 -1.71 -13.60 -15.87
C PRO A 316 -0.76 -14.77 -16.24
#